data_AF-A0A4Q5YRV8-F1
#
_entry.id   AF-A0A4Q5YRV8-F1
#
_cell.length_a   1.000
_cell.length_b   1.000
_cell.length_c   1.000
_cell.angle_alpha   90.00
_cell.angle_beta   90.00
_cell.angle_gamma   90.00
#
_symmetry.space_group_name_H-M   'P 1'
#
loop_
_entity.id
_entity.type
_entity.pdbx_description
1 polymer ?
#
loop_
_entity_poly.entity_id
_entity_poly.type
_entity_poly.pdbx_seq_one_letter_code
_entity_poly.pdbx_strand_id
1 'polypeptide(L)'
;MKPAVIPPHLTGKELLEFLVKNEALILHAKKSEIKRADAVFYRTMYVTDKGTLVDKAQVETEQVAPSKLKAALVINTTNWLDSHGDVHIPGIWRKSLADNKRKGFYLLDCHQRAFDKVIADSCEGTTKNLLWQELGFNIPGATEALIFTGIIEKDRNPFMFDQYLKGYVKEHSVGMRYIKMVTCIDDEDYPVQKENWDKYIEMVANREDAEASGYFWAVLEAQVMEGSAVLFGSNCMTPAMSLEDITDNSSKNHSRSGTDNQPDHSTEQQPQDTSKGTDYEKIANTILSF
;
A
#
# COMPACT_ATOMS: atom_id res chain seq x y z
N MET A 1 -5.36 -6.26 31.03
CA MET A 1 -6.56 -5.40 30.86
C MET A 1 -7.30 -5.89 29.62
N LYS A 2 -8.62 -6.10 29.70
CA LYS A 2 -9.42 -6.37 28.50
C LYS A 2 -9.56 -5.05 27.72
N PRO A 3 -9.48 -5.05 26.38
CA PRO A 3 -9.74 -3.85 25.59
C PRO A 3 -11.15 -3.34 25.90
N ALA A 4 -11.33 -2.01 25.87
CA ALA A 4 -12.66 -1.41 25.95
C ALA A 4 -13.40 -1.79 24.66
N VAL A 5 -14.30 -2.77 24.76
CA VAL A 5 -15.16 -3.20 23.66
C VAL A 5 -16.45 -2.38 23.74
N ILE A 6 -16.81 -1.73 22.64
CA ILE A 6 -18.08 -1.03 22.52
C ILE A 6 -19.19 -2.09 22.55
N PRO A 7 -20.11 -2.05 23.53
CA PRO A 7 -21.17 -3.04 23.61
C PRO A 7 -22.10 -2.93 22.39
N PRO A 8 -22.38 -4.03 21.68
CA PRO A 8 -23.09 -3.99 20.40
C PRO A 8 -24.58 -3.63 20.50
N HIS A 9 -25.12 -3.56 21.72
CA HIS A 9 -26.53 -3.21 21.97
C HIS A 9 -26.73 -1.71 22.26
N LEU A 10 -25.66 -0.94 22.49
CA LEU A 10 -25.79 0.49 22.72
C LEU A 10 -26.07 1.21 21.40
N THR A 11 -27.00 2.16 21.43
CA THR A 11 -27.38 2.95 20.26
C THR A 11 -27.71 4.39 20.68
N GLY A 12 -27.67 5.33 19.73
CA GLY A 12 -28.04 6.72 19.97
C GLY A 12 -27.28 7.34 21.14
N LYS A 13 -27.98 8.10 21.98
CA LYS A 13 -27.35 8.85 23.08
C LYS A 13 -26.59 7.98 24.10
N GLU A 14 -27.11 6.81 24.44
CA GLU A 14 -26.43 5.88 25.36
C GLU A 14 -25.07 5.41 24.82
N LEU A 15 -24.99 5.22 23.50
CA LEU A 15 -23.73 4.89 22.82
C LEU A 15 -22.76 6.08 22.90
N LEU A 16 -23.22 7.29 22.57
CA LEU A 16 -22.37 8.48 22.59
C LEU A 16 -21.84 8.76 24.00
N GLU A 17 -22.68 8.65 25.03
CA GLU A 17 -22.27 8.76 26.43
C GLU A 17 -21.21 7.73 26.79
N PHE A 18 -21.37 6.48 26.33
CA PHE A 18 -20.37 5.43 26.54
C PHE A 18 -19.04 5.77 25.85
N LEU A 19 -19.08 6.25 24.60
CA LEU A 19 -17.89 6.61 23.84
C LEU A 19 -17.10 7.71 24.55
N VAL A 20 -17.77 8.78 24.98
CA VAL A 20 -17.12 9.90 25.68
C VAL A 20 -16.58 9.47 27.04
N LYS A 21 -17.37 8.74 27.83
CA LYS A 21 -16.95 8.26 29.16
C LYS A 21 -15.73 7.33 29.11
N ASN A 22 -15.57 6.57 28.02
CA ASN A 22 -14.50 5.59 27.86
C ASN A 22 -13.46 5.99 26.81
N GLU A 23 -13.48 7.24 26.34
CA GLU A 23 -12.73 7.71 25.17
C GLU A 23 -11.24 7.35 25.27
N ALA A 24 -10.59 7.70 26.38
CA ALA A 24 -9.16 7.44 26.58
C ALA A 24 -8.81 5.93 26.46
N LEU A 25 -9.68 5.04 26.96
CA LEU A 25 -9.48 3.60 26.88
C LEU A 25 -9.70 3.07 25.46
N ILE A 26 -10.71 3.59 24.77
CA ILE A 26 -11.02 3.23 23.37
C ILE A 26 -9.88 3.68 22.47
N LEU A 27 -9.43 4.93 22.58
CA LEU A 27 -8.32 5.46 21.80
C LEU A 27 -7.02 4.70 22.09
N HIS A 28 -6.75 4.37 23.36
CA HIS A 28 -5.59 3.57 23.72
C HIS A 28 -5.65 2.16 23.12
N ALA A 29 -6.82 1.50 23.15
CA ALA A 29 -7.01 0.20 22.54
C ALA A 29 -6.79 0.26 21.02
N LYS A 30 -7.39 1.24 20.33
CA LYS A 30 -7.23 1.46 18.88
C LYS A 30 -5.77 1.71 18.49
N LYS A 31 -5.02 2.49 19.29
CA LYS A 31 -3.58 2.76 19.05
C LYS A 31 -2.67 1.58 19.36
N SER A 32 -3.09 0.67 20.23
CA SER A 32 -2.28 -0.51 20.63
C SER A 32 -2.33 -1.63 19.60
N GLU A 33 -3.39 -1.67 18.80
CA GLU A 33 -3.60 -2.67 17.75
C GLU A 33 -2.78 -2.34 16.49
N ILE A 34 -2.34 -3.38 15.78
CA ILE A 34 -1.87 -3.25 14.40
C ILE A 34 -3.09 -3.48 13.52
N LYS A 35 -3.50 -2.45 12.79
CA LYS A 35 -4.65 -2.52 11.89
C LYS A 35 -4.29 -3.31 10.64
N ARG A 36 -5.21 -4.18 10.24
CA ARG A 36 -5.14 -5.14 9.13
C ARG A 36 -6.52 -5.23 8.50
N ALA A 37 -6.60 -5.78 7.30
CA ALA A 37 -7.88 -6.10 6.67
C ALA A 37 -8.75 -7.04 7.53
N ASP A 38 -10.05 -6.72 7.66
CA ASP A 38 -11.04 -7.56 8.35
C ASP A 38 -11.50 -8.75 7.50
N ALA A 39 -11.82 -9.87 8.15
CA ALA A 39 -12.27 -11.10 7.49
C ALA A 39 -13.78 -11.13 7.16
N VAL A 40 -14.56 -10.13 7.58
CA VAL A 40 -16.03 -10.11 7.40
C VAL A 40 -16.46 -8.76 6.84
N PHE A 41 -16.98 -8.76 5.60
CA PHE A 41 -17.55 -7.58 4.97
C PHE A 41 -18.77 -7.94 4.11
N TYR A 42 -19.83 -7.15 4.23
CA TYR A 42 -20.93 -7.09 3.28
C TYR A 42 -20.61 -5.94 2.32
N ARG A 43 -20.37 -6.24 1.03
CA ARG A 43 -20.17 -5.20 0.00
C ARG A 43 -21.34 -5.24 -0.96
N THR A 44 -21.98 -4.09 -1.19
CA THR A 44 -22.65 -3.82 -2.47
C THR A 44 -21.55 -3.71 -3.52
N MET A 45 -21.45 -4.72 -4.39
CA MET A 45 -20.48 -4.69 -5.48
C MET A 45 -20.84 -3.55 -6.44
N TYR A 46 -19.99 -2.52 -6.51
CA TYR A 46 -20.04 -1.58 -7.63
C TYR A 46 -19.30 -2.22 -8.80
N VAL A 47 -20.06 -2.72 -9.76
CA VAL A 47 -19.55 -3.09 -11.09
C VAL A 47 -19.44 -1.80 -11.87
N THR A 48 -18.25 -1.48 -12.38
CA THR A 48 -18.08 -0.38 -13.32
C THR A 48 -18.69 -0.78 -14.67
N ASP A 49 -19.26 0.18 -15.41
CA ASP A 49 -19.78 -0.05 -16.78
C ASP A 49 -18.69 -0.44 -17.80
N LYS A 50 -17.43 -0.46 -17.35
CA LYS A 50 -16.27 -0.84 -18.15
C LYS A 50 -15.52 -1.96 -17.43
N GLY A 51 -16.06 -3.17 -17.45
CA GLY A 51 -15.32 -4.40 -17.14
C GLY A 51 -14.15 -4.66 -18.10
N THR A 52 -13.32 -3.65 -18.35
CA THR A 52 -12.21 -3.62 -19.29
C THR A 52 -10.97 -3.35 -18.45
N LEU A 53 -10.29 -4.45 -18.08
CA LEU A 53 -8.84 -4.39 -18.05
C LEU A 53 -8.41 -4.06 -19.48
N VAL A 54 -7.38 -3.23 -19.65
CA VAL A 54 -6.76 -3.03 -20.96
C VAL A 54 -6.36 -4.41 -21.47
N ASP A 55 -7.09 -4.91 -22.46
CA ASP A 55 -6.76 -6.15 -23.17
C ASP A 55 -5.37 -5.95 -23.77
N LYS A 56 -4.36 -6.64 -23.21
CA LYS A 56 -3.18 -6.95 -24.01
C LYS A 56 -3.65 -7.97 -25.04
N ALA A 57 -3.78 -7.50 -26.28
CA ALA A 57 -3.92 -8.35 -27.44
C ALA A 57 -2.91 -9.51 -27.34
N GLN A 58 -3.41 -10.74 -27.44
CA GLN A 58 -2.55 -11.89 -27.62
C GLN A 58 -1.81 -11.73 -28.96
N VAL A 59 -0.56 -11.30 -28.88
CA VAL A 59 0.40 -11.51 -29.96
C VAL A 59 1.20 -12.74 -29.55
N GLU A 60 0.87 -13.88 -30.14
CA GLU A 60 1.77 -15.03 -30.19
C GLU A 60 3.03 -14.62 -30.95
N THR A 61 3.98 -14.10 -30.18
CA THR A 61 5.40 -14.12 -30.49
C THR A 61 6.06 -14.71 -29.26
N GLU A 62 7.07 -15.55 -29.45
CA GLU A 62 7.90 -16.10 -28.38
C GLU A 62 8.62 -14.94 -27.64
N GLN A 63 7.89 -14.20 -26.82
CA GLN A 63 8.44 -13.24 -25.89
C GLN A 63 8.80 -14.00 -24.63
N VAL A 64 10.06 -13.86 -24.22
CA VAL A 64 10.52 -14.31 -22.91
C VAL A 64 9.53 -13.80 -21.88
N ALA A 65 8.88 -14.70 -21.16
CA ALA A 65 7.93 -14.33 -20.11
C ALA A 65 8.64 -13.37 -19.14
N PRO A 66 8.02 -12.23 -18.77
CA PRO A 66 8.67 -11.26 -17.91
C PRO A 66 9.06 -11.92 -16.58
N SER A 67 10.26 -11.61 -16.09
CA SER A 67 10.75 -12.05 -14.78
C SER A 67 10.57 -11.00 -13.69
N LYS A 68 10.28 -9.74 -14.07
CA LYS A 68 10.08 -8.61 -13.17
C LYS A 68 8.93 -7.72 -13.65
N LEU A 69 8.13 -7.24 -12.70
CA LEU A 69 7.07 -6.26 -12.91
C LEU A 69 7.37 -5.01 -12.11
N LYS A 70 7.34 -3.84 -12.74
CA LYS A 70 7.28 -2.57 -12.03
C LYS A 70 5.83 -2.28 -11.68
N ALA A 71 5.55 -2.09 -10.39
CA ALA A 71 4.20 -1.90 -9.88
C ALA A 71 4.07 -0.55 -9.17
N ALA A 72 2.95 0.14 -9.41
CA ALA A 72 2.50 1.28 -8.61
C ALA A 72 1.12 0.95 -8.00
N LEU A 73 1.08 0.79 -6.69
CA LEU A 73 -0.03 0.20 -5.96
C LEU A 73 -0.59 1.20 -4.96
N VAL A 74 -1.91 1.43 -4.96
CA VAL A 74 -2.56 2.26 -3.94
C VAL A 74 -2.78 1.39 -2.72
N ILE A 75 -2.07 1.68 -1.62
CA ILE A 75 -2.08 0.89 -0.39
C ILE A 75 -3.18 1.36 0.58
N ASN A 76 -3.49 2.65 0.55
CA ASN A 76 -4.55 3.26 1.34
C ASN A 76 -5.00 4.60 0.72
N THR A 77 -6.23 5.00 1.02
CA THR A 77 -6.78 6.33 0.70
C THR A 77 -7.31 7.02 1.95
N THR A 78 -7.28 8.34 1.96
CA THR A 78 -7.89 9.18 2.99
C THR A 78 -9.36 9.45 2.68
N ASN A 79 -10.06 10.19 3.54
CA ASN A 79 -11.38 10.75 3.25
C ASN A 79 -12.49 9.70 3.10
N TRP A 80 -12.26 8.47 3.54
CA TRP A 80 -13.25 7.39 3.50
C TRP A 80 -13.45 6.84 4.92
N LEU A 81 -14.70 6.66 5.35
CA LEU A 81 -15.05 5.98 6.58
C LEU A 81 -14.95 4.47 6.36
N ASP A 82 -14.01 3.82 7.04
CA ASP A 82 -13.76 2.38 6.92
C ASP A 82 -14.62 1.53 7.86
N SER A 83 -14.50 0.19 7.79
CA SER A 83 -15.25 -0.73 8.67
C SER A 83 -14.99 -0.55 10.16
N HIS A 84 -13.86 0.03 10.53
CA HIS A 84 -13.49 0.24 11.93
C HIS A 84 -14.10 1.54 12.49
N GLY A 85 -14.85 2.27 11.66
CA GLY A 85 -15.39 3.60 11.98
C GLY A 85 -14.31 4.68 11.96
N ASP A 86 -13.17 4.40 11.32
CA ASP A 86 -12.02 5.28 11.28
C ASP A 86 -11.98 6.03 9.93
N VAL A 87 -11.67 7.33 9.98
CA VAL A 87 -11.45 8.17 8.79
C VAL A 87 -10.01 8.64 8.80
N HIS A 88 -9.25 8.27 7.79
CA HIS A 88 -7.90 8.80 7.61
C HIS A 88 -7.94 10.21 7.06
N ILE A 89 -7.24 11.14 7.72
CA ILE A 89 -7.19 12.56 7.33
C ILE A 89 -5.92 12.83 6.48
N PRO A 90 -5.99 13.65 5.42
CA PRO A 90 -4.84 13.97 4.58
C PRO A 90 -3.62 14.44 5.38
N GLY A 91 -2.44 13.97 5.00
CA GLY A 91 -1.17 14.22 5.69
C GLY A 91 -0.82 13.18 6.77
N ILE A 92 -1.70 12.22 7.06
CA ILE A 92 -1.51 11.12 8.03
C ILE A 92 -0.19 10.35 7.81
N TRP A 93 0.30 10.26 6.57
CA TRP A 93 1.49 9.48 6.20
C TRP A 93 2.81 10.24 6.26
N ARG A 94 2.78 11.57 6.44
CA ARG A 94 3.95 12.44 6.25
C ARG A 94 5.18 12.01 7.04
N LYS A 95 4.99 11.66 8.32
CA LYS A 95 6.07 11.20 9.20
C LYS A 95 6.58 9.81 8.80
N SER A 96 5.68 8.87 8.52
CA SER A 96 6.02 7.52 8.08
C SER A 96 6.86 7.49 6.81
N LEU A 97 6.51 8.32 5.83
CA LEU A 97 7.27 8.44 4.59
C LEU A 97 8.65 9.06 4.83
N ALA A 98 8.74 10.10 5.66
CA ALA A 98 10.02 10.73 6.00
C ALA A 98 10.97 9.76 6.72
N ASP A 99 10.48 9.01 7.71
CA ASP A 99 11.27 8.09 8.53
C ASP A 99 11.77 6.87 7.73
N ASN A 100 11.04 6.47 6.68
CA ASN A 100 11.34 5.26 5.89
C ASN A 100 11.93 5.55 4.51
N LYS A 101 12.18 6.82 4.16
CA LYS A 101 12.67 7.22 2.82
C LYS A 101 13.89 6.43 2.31
N ARG A 102 14.79 5.99 3.21
CA ARG A 102 15.98 5.20 2.85
C ARG A 102 15.77 3.68 2.89
N LYS A 103 14.83 3.21 3.73
CA LYS A 103 14.60 1.78 3.96
C LYS A 103 13.60 1.20 2.97
N GLY A 104 12.70 2.04 2.46
CA GLY A 104 11.53 1.59 1.71
C GLY A 104 10.52 0.88 2.62
N PHE A 105 9.53 0.27 1.98
CA PHE A 105 8.47 -0.48 2.63
C PHE A 105 8.38 -1.90 2.07
N TYR A 106 7.93 -2.82 2.90
CA TYR A 106 7.58 -4.17 2.47
C TYR A 106 6.20 -4.18 1.81
N LEU A 107 6.12 -4.91 0.70
CA LEU A 107 4.89 -5.38 0.09
C LEU A 107 4.73 -6.88 0.40
N LEU A 108 3.63 -7.27 1.03
CA LEU A 108 3.36 -8.64 1.45
C LEU A 108 2.17 -9.24 0.69
N ASP A 109 2.11 -10.57 0.62
CA ASP A 109 0.99 -11.30 0.01
C ASP A 109 -0.28 -11.33 0.89
N CYS A 110 -0.11 -11.01 2.17
CA CYS A 110 -1.14 -10.80 3.17
C CYS A 110 -0.51 -10.14 4.40
N HIS A 111 -1.34 -9.78 5.39
CA HIS A 111 -0.92 -9.13 6.65
C HIS A 111 -0.11 -10.04 7.61
N GLN A 112 0.76 -10.90 7.07
CA GLN A 112 1.66 -11.79 7.77
C GLN A 112 3.11 -11.42 7.49
N ARG A 113 3.79 -10.89 8.51
CA ARG A 113 5.20 -10.48 8.42
C ARG A 113 6.14 -11.68 8.57
N ALA A 114 6.19 -12.51 7.54
CA ALA A 114 7.10 -13.64 7.41
C ALA A 114 7.85 -13.57 6.08
N PHE A 115 9.08 -14.10 6.02
CA PHE A 115 9.95 -13.93 4.85
C PHE A 115 9.38 -14.55 3.56
N ASP A 116 8.63 -15.64 3.69
CA ASP A 116 7.94 -16.34 2.60
C ASP A 116 6.69 -15.60 2.10
N LYS A 117 6.25 -14.57 2.82
CA LYS A 117 5.11 -13.71 2.47
C LYS A 117 5.52 -12.42 1.75
N VAL A 118 6.81 -12.15 1.64
CA VAL A 118 7.34 -10.93 1.02
C VAL A 118 7.23 -11.02 -0.51
N ILE A 119 6.55 -10.05 -1.11
CA ILE A 119 6.49 -9.83 -2.56
C ILE A 119 7.63 -8.90 -2.99
N ALA A 120 7.81 -7.80 -2.27
CA ALA A 120 8.90 -6.84 -2.46
C ALA A 120 9.32 -6.26 -1.09
N ASP A 121 10.60 -5.93 -0.94
CA ASP A 121 11.20 -5.54 0.34
C ASP A 121 11.57 -4.05 0.44
N SER A 122 11.53 -3.33 -0.68
CA SER A 122 12.12 -2.01 -0.83
C SER A 122 11.25 -1.06 -1.67
N CYS A 123 9.91 -1.15 -1.51
CA CYS A 123 9.00 -0.24 -2.19
C CYS A 123 9.20 1.22 -1.74
N GLU A 124 9.23 2.15 -2.70
CA GLU A 124 9.17 3.57 -2.43
C GLU A 124 7.73 3.98 -2.10
N GLY A 125 7.53 4.60 -0.95
CA GLY A 125 6.23 5.15 -0.54
C GLY A 125 6.11 6.63 -0.87
N THR A 126 4.99 7.03 -1.48
CA THR A 126 4.65 8.43 -1.76
C THR A 126 3.18 8.69 -1.45
N THR A 127 2.79 9.96 -1.27
CA THR A 127 1.38 10.36 -1.30
C THR A 127 1.07 11.19 -2.53
N LYS A 128 -0.11 10.99 -3.11
CA LYS A 128 -0.61 11.78 -4.23
C LYS A 128 -2.08 12.14 -4.02
N ASN A 129 -2.44 13.40 -4.24
CA ASN A 129 -3.84 13.80 -4.32
C ASN A 129 -4.41 13.34 -5.66
N LEU A 130 -5.49 12.56 -5.61
CA LEU A 130 -6.17 11.98 -6.76
C LEU A 130 -7.67 12.19 -6.63
N LEU A 131 -8.36 12.34 -7.75
CA LEU A 131 -9.81 12.25 -7.80
C LEU A 131 -10.23 10.79 -7.60
N TRP A 132 -11.38 10.57 -6.95
CA TRP A 132 -11.94 9.22 -6.81
C TRP A 132 -12.18 8.56 -8.18
N GLN A 133 -12.55 9.35 -9.19
CA GLN A 133 -12.72 8.90 -10.57
C GLN A 133 -11.42 8.39 -11.20
N GLU A 134 -10.25 8.95 -10.85
CA GLU A 134 -8.95 8.46 -11.32
C GLU A 134 -8.61 7.08 -10.74
N LEU A 135 -9.20 6.75 -9.59
CA LEU A 135 -9.09 5.43 -8.95
C LEU A 135 -10.16 4.44 -9.44
N GLY A 136 -11.03 4.86 -10.37
CA GLY A 136 -12.12 4.03 -10.91
C GLY A 136 -13.42 4.07 -10.10
N PHE A 137 -13.55 4.99 -9.12
CA PHE A 137 -14.75 5.14 -8.30
C PHE A 137 -15.58 6.33 -8.78
N ASN A 138 -16.86 6.10 -9.06
CA ASN A 138 -17.76 7.15 -9.51
C ASN A 138 -18.32 7.98 -8.34
N ILE A 139 -17.43 8.62 -7.59
CA ILE A 139 -17.73 9.44 -6.42
C ILE A 139 -17.11 10.83 -6.65
N PRO A 140 -17.80 11.94 -6.32
CA PRO A 140 -17.22 13.26 -6.43
C PRO A 140 -16.12 13.48 -5.38
N GLY A 141 -15.17 14.37 -5.69
CA GLY A 141 -14.13 14.78 -4.75
C GLY A 141 -12.79 14.08 -4.96
N ALA A 142 -11.91 14.25 -3.97
CA ALA A 142 -10.52 13.82 -4.02
C ALA A 142 -10.11 13.12 -2.72
N THR A 143 -9.04 12.35 -2.82
CA THR A 143 -8.37 11.67 -1.72
C THR A 143 -6.86 11.86 -1.81
N GLU A 144 -6.17 11.83 -0.67
CA GLU A 144 -4.74 11.55 -0.64
C GLU A 144 -4.57 10.02 -0.70
N ALA A 145 -3.87 9.51 -1.70
CA ALA A 145 -3.57 8.10 -1.86
C ALA A 145 -2.13 7.82 -1.41
N LEU A 146 -1.94 6.82 -0.54
CA LEU A 146 -0.62 6.24 -0.23
C LEU A 146 -0.27 5.23 -1.32
N ILE A 147 0.84 5.47 -2.01
CA ILE A 147 1.25 4.70 -3.18
C ILE A 147 2.59 4.04 -2.90
N PHE A 148 2.67 2.73 -3.10
CA PHE A 148 3.93 2.00 -3.13
C PHE A 148 4.35 1.74 -4.57
N THR A 149 5.57 2.17 -4.91
CA THR A 149 6.21 1.86 -6.18
C THR A 149 7.35 0.88 -5.94
N GLY A 150 7.35 -0.26 -6.61
CA GLY A 150 8.38 -1.28 -6.42
C GLY A 150 8.52 -2.25 -7.59
N ILE A 151 9.45 -3.19 -7.45
CA ILE A 151 9.69 -4.26 -8.41
C ILE A 151 9.22 -5.57 -7.78
N ILE A 152 8.30 -6.26 -8.46
CA ILE A 152 7.84 -7.60 -8.12
C ILE A 152 8.66 -8.58 -8.96
N GLU A 153 9.50 -9.38 -8.31
CA GLU A 153 10.35 -10.35 -8.97
C GLU A 153 9.73 -11.75 -8.89
N LYS A 154 9.69 -12.44 -10.04
CA LYS A 154 9.14 -13.80 -10.12
C LYS A 154 9.85 -14.76 -9.19
N ASP A 155 11.17 -14.64 -9.08
CA ASP A 155 12.00 -15.53 -8.25
C ASP A 155 11.76 -15.30 -6.75
N ARG A 156 11.30 -14.11 -6.35
CA ARG A 156 11.01 -13.79 -4.95
C ARG A 156 9.70 -14.39 -4.47
N ASN A 157 8.65 -14.25 -5.27
CA ASN A 157 7.33 -14.82 -5.00
C ASN A 157 6.62 -15.18 -6.32
N PRO A 158 6.86 -16.39 -6.86
CA PRO A 158 6.32 -16.80 -8.16
C PRO A 158 4.80 -16.79 -8.21
N PHE A 159 4.16 -17.18 -7.09
CA PHE A 159 2.71 -17.23 -6.99
C PHE A 159 2.11 -15.82 -7.14
N MET A 160 2.56 -14.87 -6.32
CA MET A 160 2.04 -13.50 -6.38
C MET A 160 2.42 -12.79 -7.66
N PHE A 161 3.62 -13.03 -8.20
CA PHE A 161 4.01 -12.52 -9.52
C PHE A 161 2.95 -12.89 -10.58
N ASP A 162 2.56 -14.17 -10.65
CA ASP A 162 1.53 -14.62 -11.58
C ASP A 162 0.14 -14.02 -11.28
N GLN A 163 -0.21 -13.81 -10.01
CA GLN A 163 -1.47 -13.16 -9.64
C GLN A 163 -1.51 -11.70 -10.13
N TYR A 164 -0.40 -10.96 -9.99
CA TYR A 164 -0.29 -9.59 -10.51
C TYR A 164 -0.30 -9.58 -12.03
N LEU A 165 0.50 -10.43 -12.68
CA LEU A 165 0.59 -10.53 -14.13
C LEU A 165 -0.78 -10.81 -14.77
N LYS A 166 -1.58 -11.68 -14.15
CA LYS A 166 -2.95 -12.01 -14.59
C LYS A 166 -4.01 -10.98 -14.16
N GLY A 167 -3.62 -9.97 -13.40
CA GLY A 167 -4.52 -8.95 -12.87
C GLY A 167 -5.51 -9.47 -11.84
N TYR A 168 -5.21 -10.56 -11.12
CA TYR A 168 -6.09 -11.13 -10.09
C TYR A 168 -6.01 -10.38 -8.76
N VAL A 169 -4.92 -9.65 -8.50
CA VAL A 169 -4.84 -8.75 -7.34
C VAL A 169 -5.65 -7.49 -7.62
N LYS A 170 -6.72 -7.26 -6.84
CA LYS A 170 -7.66 -6.16 -7.04
C LYS A 170 -7.54 -5.05 -6.00
N GLU A 171 -7.17 -5.40 -4.77
CA GLU A 171 -7.13 -4.48 -3.64
C GLU A 171 -5.83 -4.62 -2.86
N HIS A 172 -5.47 -3.55 -2.16
CA HIS A 172 -4.36 -3.53 -1.23
C HIS A 172 -4.81 -2.97 0.12
N SER A 173 -3.99 -3.17 1.13
CA SER A 173 -4.27 -2.70 2.47
C SER A 173 -2.99 -2.31 3.18
N VAL A 174 -3.05 -1.25 3.98
CA VAL A 174 -1.95 -0.82 4.83
C VAL A 174 -1.96 -1.58 6.15
N GLY A 175 -0.82 -2.18 6.51
CA GLY A 175 -0.55 -2.59 7.88
C GLY A 175 -0.03 -1.39 8.63
N MET A 176 -0.76 -0.92 9.64
CA MET A 176 -0.43 0.34 10.31
C MET A 176 -0.67 0.31 11.82
N ARG A 177 -0.11 1.32 12.49
CA ARG A 177 -0.43 1.64 13.88
C ARG A 177 -0.82 3.11 13.99
N TYR A 178 -1.93 3.40 14.65
CA TYR A 178 -2.34 4.78 14.92
C TYR A 178 -1.44 5.45 15.95
N ILE A 179 -1.06 6.70 15.68
CA ILE A 179 -0.24 7.54 16.57
C ILE A 179 -1.11 8.66 17.15
N LYS A 180 -1.79 9.42 16.28
CA LYS A 180 -2.71 10.50 16.67
C LYS A 180 -4.06 10.29 16.03
N MET A 181 -5.09 10.41 16.85
CA MET A 181 -6.48 10.33 16.44
C MET A 181 -7.35 11.08 17.46
N VAL A 182 -8.53 11.51 17.03
CA VAL A 182 -9.53 12.17 17.86
C VAL A 182 -10.90 11.54 17.62
N THR A 183 -11.79 11.64 18.59
CA THR A 183 -13.19 11.23 18.44
C THR A 183 -14.00 12.41 17.88
N CYS A 184 -14.85 12.12 16.90
CA CYS A 184 -15.80 13.04 16.31
C CYS A 184 -17.20 12.54 16.67
N ILE A 185 -18.05 13.40 17.23
CA ILE A 185 -19.44 13.07 17.59
C ILE A 185 -20.35 14.22 17.15
N ASP A 186 -21.46 13.89 16.49
CA ASP A 186 -22.46 14.86 16.03
C ASP A 186 -23.51 15.17 17.11
N ASP A 187 -23.08 15.69 18.26
CA ASP A 187 -23.97 16.04 19.36
C ASP A 187 -23.42 17.24 20.16
N GLU A 188 -24.24 18.27 20.30
CA GLU A 188 -23.92 19.53 21.00
C GLU A 188 -23.63 19.32 22.50
N ASP A 189 -24.10 18.21 23.09
CA ASP A 189 -23.79 17.86 24.49
C ASP A 189 -22.29 17.51 24.67
N TYR A 190 -21.55 17.26 23.58
CA TYR A 190 -20.12 16.92 23.59
C TYR A 190 -19.29 17.93 22.77
N PRO A 191 -19.12 19.17 23.25
CA PRO A 191 -18.60 20.28 22.45
C PRO A 191 -17.20 20.04 21.85
N VAL A 192 -16.32 19.31 22.54
CA VAL A 192 -14.97 18.98 22.04
C VAL A 192 -15.04 18.02 20.86
N GLN A 193 -15.88 16.98 20.97
CA GLN A 193 -16.08 15.98 19.92
C GLN A 193 -16.90 16.55 18.76
N LYS A 194 -17.82 17.46 19.04
CA LYS A 194 -18.58 18.23 18.04
C LYS A 194 -17.69 19.17 17.24
N GLU A 195 -16.76 19.88 17.90
CA GLU A 195 -15.74 20.67 17.20
C GLU A 195 -14.89 19.81 16.25
N ASN A 196 -14.48 18.62 16.70
CA ASN A 196 -13.75 17.68 15.82
C ASN A 196 -14.64 17.20 14.66
N TRP A 197 -15.91 16.88 14.92
CA TRP A 197 -16.87 16.47 13.90
C TRP A 197 -17.01 17.54 12.82
N ASP A 198 -17.35 18.77 13.21
CA ASP A 198 -17.56 19.89 12.28
C ASP A 198 -16.30 20.19 11.46
N LYS A 199 -15.13 19.98 12.06
CA LYS A 199 -13.83 20.16 11.39
C LYS A 199 -13.55 19.12 10.30
N TYR A 200 -13.97 17.87 10.49
CA TYR A 200 -13.53 16.75 9.66
C TYR A 200 -14.64 16.13 8.80
N ILE A 201 -15.92 16.32 9.14
CA ILE A 201 -17.05 15.67 8.45
C ILE A 201 -17.13 16.03 6.96
N GLU A 202 -16.82 17.27 6.59
CA GLU A 202 -16.81 17.74 5.19
C GLU A 202 -15.74 17.05 4.33
N MET A 203 -14.76 16.38 4.96
CA MET A 203 -13.73 15.62 4.26
C MET A 203 -14.15 14.18 3.98
N VAL A 204 -15.26 13.69 4.55
CA VAL A 204 -15.68 12.29 4.44
C VAL A 204 -16.49 12.10 3.15
N ALA A 205 -16.00 11.27 2.23
CA ALA A 205 -16.62 11.01 0.94
C ALA A 205 -17.95 10.26 1.07
N ASN A 206 -18.02 9.25 1.96
CA ASN A 206 -19.25 8.56 2.35
C ASN A 206 -19.86 9.17 3.61
N ARG A 207 -20.08 10.49 3.58
CA ARG A 207 -20.59 11.28 4.70
C ARG A 207 -21.88 10.72 5.31
N GLU A 208 -22.78 10.21 4.48
CA GLU A 208 -24.06 9.63 4.91
C GLU A 208 -23.86 8.49 5.92
N ASP A 209 -22.81 7.67 5.76
CA ASP A 209 -22.49 6.58 6.69
C ASP A 209 -21.99 7.11 8.04
N ALA A 210 -21.23 8.20 8.02
CA ALA A 210 -20.77 8.88 9.24
C ALA A 210 -21.96 9.50 9.98
N GLU A 211 -22.82 10.25 9.28
CA GLU A 211 -24.02 10.88 9.83
C GLU A 211 -25.00 9.85 10.40
N ALA A 212 -25.20 8.72 9.71
CA ALA A 212 -26.02 7.62 10.20
C ALA A 212 -25.45 6.99 11.48
N SER A 213 -24.12 6.95 11.62
CA SER A 213 -23.45 6.45 12.83
C SER A 213 -23.48 7.47 13.98
N GLY A 214 -23.48 8.77 13.66
CA GLY A 214 -23.42 9.88 14.62
C GLY A 214 -22.04 10.08 15.26
N TYR A 215 -21.04 9.27 14.89
CA TYR A 215 -19.66 9.41 15.34
C TYR A 215 -18.68 8.73 14.37
N PHE A 216 -17.42 9.14 14.44
CA PHE A 216 -16.29 8.44 13.82
C PHE A 216 -14.98 8.81 14.54
N TRP A 217 -13.88 8.17 14.20
CA TRP A 217 -12.55 8.60 14.65
C TRP A 217 -11.72 9.18 13.50
N ALA A 218 -11.35 10.45 13.62
CA ALA A 218 -10.42 11.07 12.69
C ALA A 218 -8.98 10.68 13.03
N VAL A 219 -8.32 9.95 12.15
CA VAL A 219 -6.92 9.52 12.30
C VAL A 219 -6.02 10.56 11.64
N LEU A 220 -5.18 11.19 12.46
CA LEU A 220 -4.37 12.35 12.08
C LEU A 220 -2.91 11.98 11.81
N GLU A 221 -2.43 10.88 12.40
CA GLU A 221 -1.07 10.38 12.20
C GLU A 221 -1.04 8.87 12.42
N ALA A 222 -0.42 8.14 11.48
CA ALA A 222 -0.22 6.70 11.60
C ALA A 222 1.16 6.27 11.12
N GLN A 223 1.69 5.23 11.77
CA GLN A 223 2.91 4.55 11.38
C GLN A 223 2.59 3.46 10.36
N VAL A 224 3.13 3.58 9.14
CA VAL A 224 3.10 2.50 8.14
C VAL A 224 4.07 1.41 8.57
N MET A 225 3.58 0.18 8.65
CA MET A 225 4.38 -1.01 8.96
C MET A 225 4.70 -1.80 7.69
N GLU A 226 3.73 -1.94 6.79
CA GLU A 226 3.83 -2.62 5.50
C GLU A 226 2.61 -2.28 4.61
N GLY A 227 2.63 -2.74 3.37
CA GLY A 227 1.46 -2.80 2.51
C GLY A 227 1.24 -4.25 2.04
N SER A 228 0.00 -4.69 1.96
CA SER A 228 -0.35 -6.07 1.62
C SER A 228 -1.27 -6.13 0.41
N ALA A 229 -1.08 -7.11 -0.46
CA ALA A 229 -2.11 -7.58 -1.37
C ALA A 229 -3.21 -8.25 -0.54
N VAL A 230 -4.48 -7.86 -0.73
CA VAL A 230 -5.59 -8.45 0.02
C VAL A 230 -6.75 -8.75 -0.91
N LEU A 231 -7.57 -9.72 -0.51
CA LEU A 231 -8.83 -9.98 -1.19
C LEU A 231 -9.86 -8.89 -0.89
N PHE A 232 -9.86 -8.39 0.34
CA PHE A 232 -10.76 -7.36 0.82
C PHE A 232 -10.01 -6.46 1.80
N GLY A 233 -9.93 -5.16 1.54
CA GLY A 233 -9.37 -4.18 2.48
C GLY A 233 -10.44 -3.52 3.34
N SER A 234 -10.12 -3.17 4.60
CA SER A 234 -11.02 -2.34 5.44
C SER A 234 -11.30 -0.98 4.76
N ASN A 235 -10.28 -0.44 4.08
CA ASN A 235 -10.45 0.54 3.02
C ASN A 235 -10.39 -0.19 1.67
N CYS A 236 -11.51 -0.21 0.97
CA CYS A 236 -11.70 -0.93 -0.29
C CYS A 236 -11.39 -0.08 -1.54
N MET A 237 -10.87 1.14 -1.36
CA MET A 237 -10.58 2.09 -2.43
C MET A 237 -9.10 2.09 -2.82
N THR A 238 -8.51 0.91 -3.00
CA THR A 238 -7.05 0.68 -3.05
C THR A 238 -6.59 -0.14 -4.26
N PRO A 239 -6.88 0.32 -5.50
CA PRO A 239 -6.57 -0.44 -6.72
C PRO A 239 -5.07 -0.46 -7.06
N ALA A 240 -4.66 -1.36 -7.96
CA ALA A 240 -3.40 -1.22 -8.68
C ALA A 240 -3.53 -0.13 -9.77
N MET A 241 -2.59 0.82 -9.85
CA MET A 241 -2.63 1.87 -10.88
C MET A 241 -1.89 1.48 -12.15
N SER A 242 -0.73 0.83 -12.02
CA SER A 242 0.03 0.36 -13.17
C SER A 242 0.85 -0.88 -12.85
N LEU A 243 0.98 -1.74 -13.87
CA LEU A 243 1.86 -2.91 -13.91
C LEU A 243 2.58 -2.89 -15.26
N GLU A 244 3.90 -2.73 -15.24
CA GLU A 244 4.75 -2.66 -16.43
C GLU A 244 5.74 -3.82 -16.43
N ASP A 245 5.82 -4.53 -17.57
CA ASP A 245 6.79 -5.61 -17.76
C ASP A 245 8.19 -5.01 -17.92
N ILE A 246 9.17 -5.51 -17.17
CA ILE A 246 10.58 -5.16 -17.38
C ILE A 246 11.18 -6.25 -18.27
N THR A 247 11.26 -5.99 -19.57
CA THR A 247 12.02 -6.83 -20.51
C THR A 247 13.46 -6.32 -20.59
N ASP A 248 14.45 -7.17 -20.26
CA ASP A 248 15.86 -6.88 -20.48
C ASP A 248 16.18 -6.89 -21.99
N ASN A 249 15.84 -5.82 -22.70
CA ASN A 249 16.34 -5.61 -24.05
C ASN A 249 17.73 -4.96 -23.97
N SER A 250 18.73 -5.73 -23.53
CA SER A 250 20.13 -5.41 -23.82
C SER A 250 20.47 -5.84 -25.25
N SER A 251 19.80 -5.24 -26.24
CA SER A 251 20.20 -5.35 -27.64
C SER A 251 21.10 -4.17 -27.95
N LYS A 252 22.40 -4.43 -28.06
CA LYS A 252 23.42 -3.51 -28.55
C LYS A 252 22.88 -2.68 -29.72
N ASN A 253 22.82 -1.35 -29.56
CA ASN A 253 22.75 -0.44 -30.68
C ASN A 253 24.02 -0.60 -31.51
N HIS A 254 23.97 -1.46 -32.52
CA HIS A 254 24.92 -1.44 -33.62
C HIS A 254 24.18 -0.85 -34.81
N SER A 255 24.26 0.47 -34.93
CA SER A 255 23.91 1.20 -36.14
C SER A 255 24.80 0.69 -37.29
N ARG A 256 24.20 -0.02 -38.24
CA ARG A 256 24.78 -0.27 -39.56
C ARG A 256 24.88 1.06 -40.30
N SER A 257 26.10 1.54 -40.55
CA SER A 257 26.40 2.28 -41.78
C SER A 257 27.50 1.52 -42.51
N GLY A 258 27.24 1.10 -43.74
CA GLY A 258 28.26 0.48 -44.59
C GLY A 258 29.20 1.53 -45.16
N THR A 259 30.48 1.19 -45.26
CA THR A 259 31.26 1.19 -46.52
C THR A 259 32.61 0.51 -46.31
N ASP A 260 33.08 -0.11 -47.40
CA ASP A 260 34.25 -0.97 -47.62
C ASP A 260 35.59 -0.56 -46.99
N ASN A 261 36.33 -1.57 -46.49
CA ASN A 261 37.61 -2.02 -47.08
C ASN A 261 38.24 -3.17 -46.24
N GLN A 262 38.57 -4.27 -46.90
CA GLN A 262 39.46 -5.36 -46.42
C GLN A 262 40.88 -5.11 -46.95
N PRO A 263 41.91 -5.90 -46.57
CA PRO A 263 42.20 -6.54 -45.28
C PRO A 263 43.62 -6.18 -44.79
N ASP A 264 43.96 -6.44 -43.53
CA ASP A 264 45.34 -6.87 -43.25
C ASP A 264 45.44 -7.80 -42.05
N HIS A 265 46.37 -8.74 -42.17
CA HIS A 265 46.68 -9.83 -41.26
C HIS A 265 47.26 -9.32 -39.93
N SER A 266 47.02 -10.03 -38.81
CA SER A 266 48.03 -10.57 -37.88
C SER A 266 47.49 -10.90 -36.48
N THR A 267 47.56 -12.18 -36.15
CA THR A 267 48.09 -12.81 -34.91
C THR A 267 47.42 -12.62 -33.53
N GLU A 268 47.21 -13.79 -32.92
CA GLU A 268 46.93 -14.18 -31.53
C GLU A 268 47.40 -13.23 -30.40
N GLN A 269 46.57 -13.13 -29.34
CA GLN A 269 46.93 -13.47 -27.94
C GLN A 269 45.75 -13.26 -26.96
N GLN A 270 45.38 -14.31 -26.22
CA GLN A 270 44.85 -14.23 -24.84
C GLN A 270 46.04 -14.30 -23.84
N PRO A 271 45.91 -14.11 -22.50
CA PRO A 271 44.77 -13.76 -21.64
C PRO A 271 45.12 -12.64 -20.60
N GLN A 272 44.19 -12.23 -19.71
CA GLN A 272 44.39 -12.32 -18.25
C GLN A 272 43.21 -11.81 -17.41
N ASP A 273 42.78 -12.70 -16.53
CA ASP A 273 41.85 -12.58 -15.41
C ASP A 273 42.53 -11.87 -14.23
N THR A 274 41.86 -10.88 -13.62
CA THR A 274 42.23 -10.36 -12.30
C THR A 274 40.99 -10.13 -11.44
N SER A 275 40.25 -11.20 -11.14
CA SER A 275 39.33 -11.19 -10.00
C SER A 275 40.10 -11.12 -8.66
N LYS A 276 40.10 -9.95 -8.02
CA LYS A 276 40.43 -9.85 -6.58
C LYS A 276 39.14 -10.09 -5.78
N GLY A 277 38.88 -11.35 -5.46
CA GLY A 277 37.86 -11.74 -4.48
C GLY A 277 38.29 -11.34 -3.06
N THR A 278 37.40 -10.66 -2.34
CA THR A 278 37.56 -10.35 -0.91
C THR A 278 37.32 -11.61 -0.09
N ASP A 279 38.29 -11.96 0.75
CA ASP A 279 38.24 -13.10 1.67
C ASP A 279 37.44 -12.75 2.94
N TYR A 280 36.16 -13.15 2.95
CA TYR A 280 35.23 -12.88 4.05
C TYR A 280 35.51 -13.72 5.31
N GLU A 281 36.29 -14.80 5.23
CA GLU A 281 36.63 -15.62 6.41
C GLU A 281 37.63 -14.90 7.33
N LYS A 282 38.48 -14.04 6.77
CA LYS A 282 39.41 -13.19 7.55
C LYS A 282 38.71 -12.10 8.36
N ILE A 283 37.58 -11.59 7.87
CA ILE A 283 36.81 -10.53 8.54
C ILE A 283 36.03 -11.11 9.74
N ALA A 284 35.52 -12.34 9.61
CA ALA A 284 34.72 -12.99 10.65
C ALA A 284 35.51 -13.24 11.96
N ASN A 285 36.80 -13.55 11.87
CA ASN A 285 37.63 -13.87 13.04
C ASN A 285 38.16 -12.65 13.82
N THR A 286 37.93 -11.43 13.35
CA THR A 286 38.39 -10.20 14.04
C THR A 286 37.30 -9.58 14.92
N ILE A 287 36.04 -10.02 14.79
CA ILE A 287 34.88 -9.41 15.49
C ILE A 287 34.49 -10.16 16.78
N LEU A 288 35.10 -11.33 17.07
CA LEU A 288 34.79 -12.13 18.26
C LEU A 288 35.79 -11.99 19.42
N SER A 289 36.59 -10.92 19.44
CA SER A 289 37.47 -10.63 20.58
C SER A 289 37.46 -9.16 20.97
N PHE A 290 36.27 -8.61 21.25
CA PHE A 290 36.06 -7.47 22.16
C PHE A 290 34.64 -7.50 22.73
#